data_AF-A0A4Q6BDH3-F1
#
_entry.id   AF-A0A4Q6BDH3-F1
#
_cell.length_a   1.000
_cell.length_b   1.000
_cell.length_c   1.000
_cell.angle_alpha   90.00
_cell.angle_beta   90.00
_cell.angle_gamma   90.00
#
_symmetry.space_group_name_H-M   'P 1'
#
loop_
_entity.id
_entity.type
_entity.pdbx_description
1 polymer ?
#
loop_
_entity_poly.entity_id
_entity_poly.type
_entity_poly.pdbx_seq_one_letter_code
_entity_poly.pdbx_strand_id
1 'polypeptide(L)'
;PGYGDVAWSVGVSVTNSTSYHSFGATTIQMNLTPNYYHSFDTTDLRLPATASIISYNDTLAQMPTGPTSISINKWNRMLVPTPLGPASAKGTGINWPMMRYSDVLLMLAESENELNGPNATAQDALRQVRQRAFPQALWGEKVNGYIGSVSTSKTAFFDAIVNERAWEFGGEFLRKYDLERWNLFGKKVAEARNTLLQMGEDAVAGTGTYANLADYQYYKRNPDKSATFLNRYYKPATTPSEEYTRTNWLRALWNTTTNAPADYTLRQWRGYTDNTGATPLRYILPLHSSVVTNSKGSLQNQYGY
;
A
#
# COMPACT_ATOMS: atom_id res chain seq x y z
N PRO A 1 5.74 20.42 20.67
CA PRO A 1 5.12 19.80 19.47
C PRO A 1 6.04 19.93 18.26
N GLY A 2 6.45 18.80 17.66
CA GLY A 2 7.31 18.82 16.47
C GLY A 2 6.57 19.36 15.25
N TYR A 3 7.26 20.10 14.39
CA TYR A 3 6.73 20.69 13.14
C TYR A 3 6.55 19.68 12.00
N GLY A 4 6.31 18.39 12.32
CA GLY A 4 6.25 17.31 11.34
C GLY A 4 5.00 17.34 10.45
N ASP A 5 5.20 17.09 9.17
CA ASP A 5 4.16 17.13 8.12
C ASP A 5 3.57 15.76 7.76
N VAL A 6 3.99 14.69 8.45
CA VAL A 6 3.70 13.29 8.10
C VAL A 6 2.21 13.01 7.84
N ALA A 7 1.34 13.29 8.81
CA ALA A 7 -0.09 13.04 8.65
C ALA A 7 -0.82 14.15 7.85
N TRP A 8 -0.14 15.25 7.54
CA TRP A 8 -0.64 16.28 6.65
C TRP A 8 -0.47 15.89 5.18
N SER A 9 0.68 15.31 4.80
CA SER A 9 1.01 14.95 3.41
C SER A 9 0.85 13.46 3.07
N VAL A 10 0.93 12.57 4.06
CA VAL A 10 0.94 11.11 3.84
C VAL A 10 -0.25 10.43 4.51
N GLY A 11 -1.06 11.12 5.32
CA GLY A 11 -2.14 10.51 6.10
C GLY A 11 -3.44 10.25 5.34
N VAL A 12 -4.54 10.28 6.08
CA VAL A 12 -5.90 10.23 5.56
C VAL A 12 -6.42 11.62 5.32
N SER A 13 -7.08 11.84 4.18
CA SER A 13 -7.71 13.11 3.86
C SER A 13 -8.77 13.51 4.90
N VAL A 14 -8.58 14.68 5.50
CA VAL A 14 -9.52 15.38 6.38
C VAL A 14 -9.71 16.80 5.85
N THR A 15 -10.95 17.12 5.46
CA THR A 15 -11.32 18.47 5.02
C THR A 15 -11.27 19.45 6.18
N ASN A 16 -10.77 20.66 5.95
CA ASN A 16 -10.68 21.67 7.01
C ASN A 16 -12.06 22.10 7.52
N SER A 17 -12.18 22.27 8.83
CA SER A 17 -13.30 22.99 9.44
C SER A 17 -12.92 23.59 10.79
N THR A 18 -13.12 24.89 10.95
CA THR A 18 -13.00 25.57 12.24
C THR A 18 -14.26 25.49 13.09
N SER A 19 -15.39 25.09 12.50
CA SER A 19 -16.71 25.10 13.15
C SER A 19 -17.18 23.72 13.60
N TYR A 20 -16.60 22.65 13.06
CA TYR A 20 -17.16 21.30 13.22
C TYR A 20 -16.22 20.30 13.89
N HIS A 21 -14.90 20.48 13.83
CA HIS A 21 -13.97 19.56 14.48
C HIS A 21 -12.60 20.16 14.81
N SER A 22 -11.94 19.55 15.78
CA SER A 22 -10.60 19.94 16.24
C SER A 22 -9.46 19.24 15.52
N PHE A 23 -9.75 18.30 14.61
CA PHE A 23 -8.70 17.54 13.94
C PHE A 23 -7.91 18.33 12.91
N GLY A 24 -8.32 19.54 12.50
CA GLY A 24 -7.61 20.33 11.50
C GLY A 24 -7.69 19.74 10.09
N ALA A 25 -6.70 20.03 9.23
CA ALA A 25 -6.81 19.77 7.79
C ALA A 25 -5.58 19.08 7.19
N THR A 26 -5.78 18.30 6.13
CA THR A 26 -4.69 17.63 5.39
C THR A 26 -4.56 18.13 3.95
N THR A 27 -3.40 17.93 3.35
CA THR A 27 -3.20 18.05 1.91
C THR A 27 -2.38 16.84 1.45
N ILE A 28 -3.09 15.75 1.14
CA ILE A 28 -2.45 14.48 0.81
C ILE A 28 -1.66 14.60 -0.51
N GLN A 29 -0.39 14.23 -0.45
CA GLN A 29 0.57 14.28 -1.55
C GLN A 29 0.89 12.89 -2.10
N MET A 30 0.52 11.84 -1.37
CA MET A 30 0.76 10.46 -1.78
C MET A 30 -0.43 9.57 -1.48
N ASN A 31 -0.72 8.67 -2.40
CA ASN A 31 -1.72 7.63 -2.24
C ASN A 31 -1.12 6.27 -2.58
N LEU A 32 -1.70 5.23 -2.00
CA LEU A 32 -1.46 3.84 -2.36
C LEU A 32 -2.23 3.51 -3.64
N THR A 33 -1.85 2.40 -4.27
CA THR A 33 -2.44 1.93 -5.50
C THR A 33 -3.37 0.73 -5.26
N PRO A 34 -4.38 0.51 -6.12
CA PRO A 34 -5.28 -0.64 -5.99
C PRO A 34 -4.56 -1.99 -6.03
N ASN A 35 -3.51 -2.14 -6.83
CA ASN A 35 -2.72 -3.38 -6.86
C ASN A 35 -2.03 -3.67 -5.52
N TYR A 36 -1.64 -2.64 -4.77
CA TYR A 36 -1.11 -2.83 -3.41
C TYR A 36 -2.22 -3.17 -2.43
N TYR A 37 -3.34 -2.43 -2.44
CA TYR A 37 -4.49 -2.68 -1.57
C TYR A 37 -5.03 -4.12 -1.70
N HIS A 38 -5.16 -4.62 -2.94
CA HIS A 38 -5.64 -5.97 -3.22
C HIS A 38 -4.53 -7.05 -3.19
N SER A 39 -3.28 -6.67 -2.87
CA SER A 39 -2.21 -7.67 -2.66
C SER A 39 -2.26 -8.33 -1.28
N PHE A 40 -2.98 -7.73 -0.34
CA PHE A 40 -3.18 -8.29 0.99
C PHE A 40 -4.22 -9.39 0.97
N ASP A 41 -4.05 -10.40 1.83
CA ASP A 41 -5.16 -11.25 2.23
C ASP A 41 -6.19 -10.40 2.99
N THR A 42 -7.48 -10.57 2.72
CA THR A 42 -8.54 -9.77 3.36
C THR A 42 -8.64 -9.96 4.88
N THR A 43 -8.02 -11.02 5.42
CA THR A 43 -7.91 -11.29 6.85
C THR A 43 -6.64 -10.73 7.49
N ASP A 44 -5.73 -10.14 6.70
CA ASP A 44 -4.53 -9.48 7.20
C ASP A 44 -4.90 -8.17 7.92
N LEU A 45 -4.63 -8.11 9.22
CA LEU A 45 -4.95 -6.98 10.08
C LEU A 45 -4.18 -5.70 9.69
N ARG A 46 -3.10 -5.83 8.93
CA ARG A 46 -2.33 -4.68 8.41
C ARG A 46 -3.04 -3.95 7.29
N LEU A 47 -3.93 -4.61 6.54
CA LEU A 47 -4.65 -3.99 5.43
C LEU A 47 -5.43 -2.74 5.88
N PRO A 48 -6.39 -2.83 6.83
CA PRO A 48 -7.09 -1.65 7.31
C PRO A 48 -6.18 -0.70 8.11
N ALA A 49 -5.09 -1.17 8.71
CA ALA A 49 -4.13 -0.31 9.41
C ALA A 49 -3.25 0.51 8.45
N THR A 50 -3.03 0.02 7.23
CA THR A 50 -2.10 0.61 6.26
C THR A 50 -2.83 1.41 5.19
N ALA A 51 -3.97 0.93 4.70
CA ALA A 51 -4.67 1.50 3.57
C ALA A 51 -6.11 1.89 3.95
N SER A 52 -6.46 3.15 3.72
CA SER A 52 -7.82 3.66 3.90
C SER A 52 -8.43 3.98 2.56
N ILE A 53 -9.65 3.47 2.34
CA ILE A 53 -10.53 3.86 1.23
C ILE A 53 -11.58 4.89 1.68
N ILE A 54 -11.30 5.60 2.78
CA ILE A 54 -12.19 6.55 3.43
C ILE A 54 -11.41 7.85 3.67
N SER A 55 -12.04 8.98 3.34
CA SER A 55 -11.68 10.31 3.79
C SER A 55 -12.75 10.88 4.73
N TYR A 56 -12.45 12.01 5.38
CA TYR A 56 -13.35 12.70 6.29
C TYR A 56 -13.71 14.08 5.74
N ASN A 57 -15.00 14.37 5.62
CA ASN A 57 -15.43 15.73 5.27
C ASN A 57 -15.32 16.69 6.46
N ASP A 58 -15.73 17.94 6.23
CA ASP A 58 -15.74 19.03 7.20
C ASP A 58 -16.56 18.74 8.47
N THR A 59 -17.52 17.82 8.41
CA THR A 59 -18.33 17.37 9.56
C THR A 59 -17.86 16.04 10.16
N LEU A 60 -16.68 15.56 9.76
CA LEU A 60 -16.12 14.23 10.05
C LEU A 60 -16.94 13.05 9.54
N ALA A 61 -17.80 13.26 8.54
CA ALA A 61 -18.47 12.15 7.89
C ALA A 61 -17.49 11.39 7.00
N GLN A 62 -17.55 10.06 7.09
CA GLN A 62 -16.76 9.17 6.26
C GLN A 62 -17.26 9.23 4.81
N MET A 63 -16.31 9.45 3.91
CA MET A 63 -16.50 9.55 2.47
C MET A 63 -15.66 8.45 1.80
N PRO A 64 -16.28 7.47 1.12
CA PRO A 64 -15.52 6.53 0.29
C PRO A 64 -14.71 7.24 -0.77
N THR A 65 -13.48 6.80 -0.98
CA THR A 65 -12.55 7.37 -1.95
C THR A 65 -12.54 6.57 -3.26
N GLY A 66 -12.08 7.17 -4.35
CA GLY A 66 -11.82 6.46 -5.60
C GLY A 66 -10.49 5.68 -5.59
N PRO A 67 -10.20 4.91 -6.65
CA PRO A 67 -9.02 4.05 -6.72
C PRO A 67 -7.68 4.82 -6.75
N THR A 68 -7.69 6.12 -7.02
CA THR A 68 -6.50 7.00 -7.03
C THR A 68 -6.27 7.71 -5.69
N SER A 69 -7.11 7.47 -4.70
CA SER A 69 -7.14 8.21 -3.42
C SER A 69 -7.10 7.27 -2.21
N ILE A 70 -6.48 6.10 -2.36
CA ILE A 70 -6.25 5.17 -1.25
C ILE A 70 -5.21 5.80 -0.33
N SER A 71 -5.64 6.28 0.82
CA SER A 71 -4.78 6.99 1.77
C SER A 71 -3.93 6.02 2.59
N ILE A 72 -2.77 6.46 3.05
CA ILE A 72 -1.93 5.67 3.96
C ILE A 72 -2.46 5.86 5.39
N ASN A 73 -3.27 4.91 5.85
CA ASN A 73 -3.98 4.98 7.12
C ASN A 73 -3.05 4.91 8.35
N LYS A 74 -1.80 4.47 8.16
CA LYS A 74 -0.78 4.40 9.21
C LYS A 74 -0.52 5.76 9.86
N TRP A 75 -0.67 6.84 9.09
CA TRP A 75 -0.47 8.22 9.53
C TRP A 75 -1.79 8.98 9.67
N ASN A 76 -2.84 8.29 10.11
CA ASN A 76 -4.16 8.88 10.23
C ASN A 76 -4.26 9.79 11.47
N ARG A 77 -4.39 11.10 11.22
CA ARG A 77 -4.56 12.11 12.28
C ARG A 77 -5.83 11.93 13.11
N MET A 78 -6.85 11.24 12.60
CA MET A 78 -8.07 10.92 13.34
C MET A 78 -7.83 9.96 14.50
N LEU A 79 -6.70 9.24 14.49
CA LEU A 79 -6.30 8.30 15.55
C LEU A 79 -5.47 8.98 16.64
N VAL A 80 -5.16 10.28 16.51
CA VAL A 80 -4.44 11.02 17.55
C VAL A 80 -5.39 11.25 18.74
N PRO A 81 -5.04 10.81 19.97
CA PRO A 81 -5.93 10.90 21.12
C PRO A 81 -6.34 12.33 21.49
N THR A 82 -5.43 13.29 21.30
CA THR A 82 -5.68 14.70 21.59
C THR A 82 -5.43 15.52 20.33
N PRO A 83 -6.49 15.99 19.65
CA PRO A 83 -6.34 16.82 18.45
C PRO A 83 -5.73 18.18 18.80
N LEU A 84 -4.90 18.71 17.89
CA LEU A 84 -4.15 19.96 18.08
C LEU A 84 -4.98 21.23 17.83
N GLY A 85 -6.25 21.07 17.48
CA GLY A 85 -7.18 22.16 17.24
C GLY A 85 -7.48 22.39 15.76
N PRO A 86 -8.61 23.07 15.47
CA PRO A 86 -9.13 23.24 14.11
C PRO A 86 -8.17 23.96 13.15
N ALA A 87 -7.31 24.85 13.66
CA ALA A 87 -6.34 25.58 12.84
C ALA A 87 -5.08 24.75 12.51
N SER A 88 -4.92 23.54 13.08
CA SER A 88 -3.74 22.72 12.86
C SER A 88 -3.79 22.01 11.51
N ALA A 89 -3.06 22.51 10.53
CA ALA A 89 -2.77 21.73 9.32
C ALA A 89 -1.59 20.77 9.57
N LYS A 90 -0.45 21.35 9.95
CA LYS A 90 0.85 20.71 10.17
C LYS A 90 1.15 20.49 11.65
N GLY A 91 2.30 19.88 11.93
CA GLY A 91 2.78 19.68 13.29
C GLY A 91 1.98 18.63 14.05
N THR A 92 1.57 17.57 13.34
CA THR A 92 0.50 16.62 13.71
C THR A 92 0.75 15.79 14.99
N GLY A 93 1.92 15.91 15.62
CA GLY A 93 2.27 15.15 16.83
C GLY A 93 2.52 13.65 16.60
N ILE A 94 2.44 13.18 15.36
CA ILE A 94 2.69 11.80 14.98
C ILE A 94 4.20 11.59 14.80
N ASN A 95 4.75 10.63 15.53
CA ASN A 95 6.16 10.29 15.49
C ASN A 95 6.48 9.42 14.27
N TRP A 96 7.57 9.76 13.58
CA TRP A 96 8.09 8.97 12.48
C TRP A 96 9.03 7.88 13.01
N PRO A 97 8.72 6.59 12.80
CA PRO A 97 9.63 5.51 13.21
C PRO A 97 10.85 5.52 12.30
N MET A 98 12.04 5.55 12.91
CA MET A 98 13.30 5.40 12.18
C MET A 98 13.70 3.93 12.03
N MET A 99 13.40 3.11 13.04
CA MET A 99 13.63 1.67 13.05
C MET A 99 12.63 1.01 13.98
N ARG A 100 12.22 -0.23 13.68
CA ARG A 100 11.34 -1.03 14.54
C ARG A 100 11.66 -2.51 14.45
N TYR A 101 11.24 -3.27 15.46
CA TYR A 101 11.68 -4.66 15.64
C TYR A 101 11.37 -5.59 14.46
N SER A 102 10.22 -5.41 13.78
CA SER A 102 9.92 -6.21 12.57
C SER A 102 10.89 -5.96 11.41
N ASP A 103 11.50 -4.77 11.32
CA ASP A 103 12.54 -4.51 10.32
C ASP A 103 13.81 -5.29 10.65
N VAL A 104 14.19 -5.35 11.93
CA VAL A 104 15.29 -6.20 12.40
C VAL A 104 15.01 -7.67 12.12
N LEU A 105 13.80 -8.16 12.40
CA LEU A 105 13.40 -9.54 12.10
C LEU A 105 13.47 -9.85 10.60
N LEU A 106 12.96 -8.96 9.74
CA LEU A 106 13.00 -9.21 8.29
C LEU A 106 14.42 -9.06 7.71
N MET A 107 15.27 -8.21 8.29
CA MET A 107 16.71 -8.19 7.95
C MET A 107 17.43 -9.47 8.39
N LEU A 108 17.10 -10.01 9.56
CA LEU A 108 17.61 -11.31 10.02
C LEU A 108 17.16 -12.43 9.09
N ALA A 109 15.87 -12.48 8.73
CA ALA A 109 15.33 -13.48 7.82
C ALA A 109 16.02 -13.44 6.45
N GLU A 110 16.26 -12.24 5.93
CA GLU A 110 16.96 -12.04 4.66
C GLU A 110 18.43 -12.47 4.73
N SER A 111 19.14 -12.07 5.78
CA SER A 111 20.56 -12.39 5.95
C SER A 111 20.78 -13.89 6.14
N GLU A 112 19.95 -14.55 6.95
CA GLU A 112 20.00 -15.99 7.15
C GLU A 112 19.65 -16.75 5.87
N ASN A 113 18.64 -16.31 5.12
CA ASN A 113 18.32 -16.91 3.83
C ASN A 113 19.46 -16.77 2.82
N GLU A 114 20.17 -15.64 2.85
CA GLU A 114 21.31 -15.41 1.97
C GLU A 114 22.49 -16.33 2.31
N LEU A 115 22.83 -16.46 3.59
CA LEU A 115 23.98 -17.24 4.05
C LEU A 115 23.72 -18.75 4.07
N ASN A 116 22.54 -19.16 4.53
CA ASN A 116 22.26 -20.53 4.95
C ASN A 116 21.02 -21.13 4.24
N GLY A 117 20.33 -20.35 3.40
CA GLY A 117 18.99 -20.71 2.92
C GLY A 117 17.92 -20.55 4.00
N PRO A 118 16.67 -20.98 3.76
CA PRO A 118 15.54 -20.73 4.67
C PRO A 118 15.59 -21.65 5.90
N ASN A 119 16.60 -21.46 6.75
CA ASN A 119 16.79 -22.22 7.98
C ASN A 119 15.74 -21.86 9.06
N ALA A 120 15.77 -22.56 10.20
CA ALA A 120 14.81 -22.36 11.28
C ALA A 120 14.79 -20.91 11.79
N THR A 121 15.95 -20.25 11.89
CA THR A 121 16.06 -18.84 12.32
C THR A 121 15.37 -17.90 11.34
N ALA A 122 15.61 -18.06 10.04
CA ALA A 122 14.99 -17.24 9.01
C ALA A 122 13.47 -17.40 9.00
N GLN A 123 13.02 -18.66 9.07
CA GLN A 123 11.60 -19.00 9.12
C GLN A 123 10.93 -18.43 10.37
N ASP A 124 11.59 -18.47 11.53
CA ASP A 124 11.03 -17.94 12.77
C ASP A 124 10.90 -16.41 12.76
N ALA A 125 11.91 -15.71 12.25
CA ALA A 125 11.86 -14.27 12.12
C ALA A 125 10.70 -13.82 11.21
N LEU A 126 10.48 -14.52 10.08
CA LEU A 126 9.31 -14.27 9.21
C LEU A 126 7.99 -14.65 9.89
N ARG A 127 7.96 -15.76 10.63
CA ARG A 127 6.79 -16.24 11.38
C ARG A 127 6.31 -15.21 12.39
N GLN A 128 7.20 -14.61 13.19
CA GLN A 128 6.83 -13.64 14.22
C GLN A 128 6.14 -12.40 13.62
N VAL A 129 6.64 -11.88 12.48
CA VAL A 129 6.00 -10.75 11.78
C VAL A 129 4.62 -11.13 11.28
N ARG A 130 4.48 -12.31 10.67
CA ARG A 130 3.20 -12.83 10.17
C ARG A 130 2.19 -13.12 11.28
N GLN A 131 2.61 -13.65 12.42
CA GLN A 131 1.72 -13.93 13.56
C GLN A 131 1.02 -12.68 14.08
N ARG A 132 1.69 -11.52 14.03
CA ARG A 132 1.06 -10.23 14.38
C ARG A 132 0.05 -9.80 13.32
N ALA A 133 0.32 -10.10 12.05
CA ALA A 133 -0.54 -9.72 10.93
C ALA A 133 -1.87 -10.48 10.89
N PHE A 134 -1.96 -11.68 11.49
CA PHE A 134 -3.15 -12.53 11.42
C PHE A 134 -3.68 -12.91 12.80
N PRO A 135 -5.02 -13.02 12.97
CA PRO A 135 -5.61 -13.61 14.18
C PRO A 135 -5.06 -15.01 14.46
N GLN A 136 -4.90 -15.36 15.73
CA GLN A 136 -4.33 -16.63 16.15
C GLN A 136 -5.05 -17.86 15.56
N ALA A 137 -6.37 -17.78 15.40
CA ALA A 137 -7.17 -18.85 14.79
C ALA A 137 -6.77 -19.18 13.34
N LEU A 138 -6.12 -18.23 12.64
CA LEU A 138 -5.67 -18.40 11.25
C LEU A 138 -4.19 -18.75 11.13
N TRP A 139 -3.46 -18.88 12.25
CA TRP A 139 -2.01 -19.15 12.22
C TRP A 139 -1.67 -20.49 11.56
N GLY A 140 -2.54 -21.50 11.63
CA GLY A 140 -2.33 -22.77 10.95
C GLY A 140 -2.10 -22.60 9.45
N GLU A 141 -3.01 -21.89 8.77
CA GLU A 141 -2.96 -21.67 7.32
C GLU A 141 -2.09 -20.46 6.95
N LYS A 142 -2.43 -19.28 7.48
CA LYS A 142 -1.88 -17.99 7.02
C LYS A 142 -0.45 -17.73 7.51
N VAL A 143 -0.02 -18.46 8.53
CA VAL A 143 1.33 -18.36 9.09
C VAL A 143 2.11 -19.64 8.81
N ASN A 144 1.81 -20.74 9.49
CA ASN A 144 2.62 -21.96 9.42
C ASN A 144 2.57 -22.61 8.03
N GLY A 145 1.37 -22.74 7.45
CA GLY A 145 1.19 -23.22 6.08
C GLY A 145 1.91 -22.34 5.06
N TYR A 146 1.76 -21.02 5.17
CA TYR A 146 2.48 -20.07 4.32
C TYR A 146 4.00 -20.22 4.43
N ILE A 147 4.57 -20.22 5.65
CA ILE A 147 6.02 -20.37 5.87
C ILE A 147 6.52 -21.68 5.26
N GLY A 148 5.80 -22.79 5.45
CA GLY A 148 6.14 -24.08 4.83
C GLY A 148 6.14 -23.98 3.30
N SER A 149 5.15 -23.33 2.70
CA SER A 149 5.02 -23.22 1.24
C SER A 149 6.12 -22.39 0.58
N VAL A 150 6.67 -21.40 1.30
CA VAL A 150 7.70 -20.48 0.77
C VAL A 150 9.12 -20.87 1.14
N SER A 151 9.32 -21.83 2.05
CA SER A 151 10.65 -22.29 2.48
C SER A 151 11.24 -23.40 1.59
N THR A 152 10.74 -23.55 0.36
CA THR A 152 11.14 -24.61 -0.58
C THR A 152 12.48 -24.35 -1.26
N SER A 153 12.90 -23.09 -1.34
CA SER A 153 14.20 -22.69 -1.89
C SER A 153 14.60 -21.31 -1.37
N LYS A 154 15.89 -21.00 -1.47
CA LYS A 154 16.42 -19.66 -1.17
C LYS A 154 15.67 -18.56 -1.94
N THR A 155 15.39 -18.79 -3.23
CA THR A 155 14.67 -17.84 -4.09
C THR A 155 13.22 -17.65 -3.65
N ALA A 156 12.47 -18.75 -3.42
CA ALA A 156 11.08 -18.66 -3.01
C ALA A 156 10.92 -17.95 -1.66
N PHE A 157 11.84 -18.20 -0.73
CA PHE A 157 11.83 -17.56 0.58
C PHE A 157 12.22 -16.08 0.49
N PHE A 158 13.19 -15.75 -0.38
CA PHE A 158 13.54 -14.35 -0.68
C PHE A 158 12.35 -13.59 -1.27
N ASP A 159 11.64 -14.15 -2.25
CA ASP A 159 10.44 -13.53 -2.83
C ASP A 159 9.34 -13.32 -1.77
N ALA A 160 9.21 -14.25 -0.82
CA ALA A 160 8.32 -14.09 0.33
C ALA A 160 8.74 -12.93 1.23
N ILE A 161 10.04 -12.75 1.52
CA ILE A 161 10.56 -11.60 2.27
C ILE A 161 10.32 -10.29 1.51
N VAL A 162 10.55 -10.27 0.19
CA VAL A 162 10.28 -9.12 -0.67
C VAL A 162 8.81 -8.70 -0.56
N ASN A 163 7.87 -9.65 -0.55
CA ASN A 163 6.45 -9.33 -0.38
C ASN A 163 6.11 -8.93 1.06
N GLU A 164 6.67 -9.61 2.07
CA GLU A 164 6.41 -9.30 3.47
C GLU A 164 6.87 -7.89 3.83
N ARG A 165 8.04 -7.46 3.35
CA ARG A 165 8.53 -6.09 3.53
C ARG A 165 7.60 -5.05 2.88
N ALA A 166 6.95 -5.39 1.77
CA ALA A 166 5.95 -4.50 1.15
C ALA A 166 4.69 -4.35 2.01
N TRP A 167 4.14 -5.44 2.54
CA TRP A 167 2.95 -5.42 3.39
C TRP A 167 3.22 -4.78 4.75
N GLU A 168 4.38 -5.08 5.33
CA GLU A 168 4.76 -4.64 6.67
C GLU A 168 5.06 -3.13 6.71
N PHE A 169 5.84 -2.64 5.75
CA PHE A 169 6.35 -1.25 5.74
C PHE A 169 5.57 -0.31 4.81
N GLY A 170 4.34 -0.66 4.44
CA GLY A 170 3.46 0.22 3.69
C GLY A 170 3.35 1.60 4.32
N GLY A 171 3.71 2.64 3.56
CA GLY A 171 3.69 4.01 4.05
C GLY A 171 4.90 4.46 4.88
N GLU A 172 5.92 3.61 5.09
CA GLU A 172 7.15 3.95 5.84
C GLU A 172 8.36 4.27 4.94
N PHE A 173 8.15 4.36 3.62
CA PHE A 173 9.15 4.82 2.63
C PHE A 173 10.42 3.95 2.49
N LEU A 174 10.40 2.71 2.96
CA LEU A 174 11.53 1.77 2.82
C LEU A 174 11.54 1.06 1.44
N ARG A 175 10.37 0.90 0.81
CA ARG A 175 10.19 0.03 -0.36
C ARG A 175 11.11 0.36 -1.53
N LYS A 176 11.34 1.64 -1.82
CA LYS A 176 12.21 2.06 -2.93
C LYS A 176 13.63 1.54 -2.73
N TYR A 177 14.22 1.80 -1.56
CA TYR A 177 15.59 1.41 -1.23
C TYR A 177 15.76 -0.10 -1.15
N ASP A 178 14.75 -0.80 -0.62
CA ASP A 178 14.70 -2.26 -0.64
C ASP A 178 14.81 -2.80 -2.06
N LEU A 179 13.96 -2.31 -2.96
CA LEU A 179 13.94 -2.76 -4.36
C LEU A 179 15.21 -2.39 -5.13
N GLU A 180 15.82 -1.25 -4.84
CA GLU A 180 17.09 -0.85 -5.43
C GLU A 180 18.22 -1.79 -5.04
N ARG A 181 18.36 -2.11 -3.74
CA ARG A 181 19.43 -3.00 -3.26
C ARG A 181 19.31 -4.42 -3.84
N TRP A 182 18.08 -4.85 -4.13
CA TRP A 182 17.80 -6.15 -4.75
C TRP A 182 17.83 -6.12 -6.28
N ASN A 183 18.07 -4.96 -6.90
CA ASN A 183 17.98 -4.78 -8.34
C ASN A 183 16.60 -5.19 -8.92
N LEU A 184 15.52 -4.92 -8.16
CA LEU A 184 14.13 -5.26 -8.50
C LEU A 184 13.25 -4.04 -8.78
N PHE A 185 13.78 -2.81 -8.66
CA PHE A 185 12.96 -1.60 -8.75
C PHE A 185 12.24 -1.45 -10.10
N GLY A 186 12.96 -1.60 -11.22
CA GLY A 186 12.38 -1.60 -12.57
C GLY A 186 11.28 -2.63 -12.75
N LYS A 187 11.61 -3.88 -12.44
CA LYS A 187 10.67 -5.00 -12.48
C LYS A 187 9.39 -4.72 -11.69
N LYS A 188 9.49 -4.24 -10.45
CA LYS A 188 8.32 -4.01 -9.59
C LYS A 188 7.48 -2.81 -10.00
N VAL A 189 8.06 -1.78 -10.61
CA VAL A 189 7.30 -0.68 -11.21
C VAL A 189 6.52 -1.16 -12.43
N ALA A 190 7.15 -1.93 -13.30
CA ALA A 190 6.50 -2.52 -14.47
C ALA A 190 5.36 -3.47 -14.07
N GLU A 191 5.60 -4.37 -13.10
CA GLU A 191 4.58 -5.27 -12.54
C GLU A 191 3.39 -4.48 -11.98
N ALA A 192 3.63 -3.43 -11.19
CA ALA A 192 2.56 -2.62 -10.62
C ALA A 192 1.74 -1.92 -11.72
N ARG A 193 2.40 -1.35 -12.73
CA ARG A 193 1.73 -0.72 -13.88
C ARG A 193 0.86 -1.73 -14.61
N ASN A 194 1.44 -2.83 -15.07
CA ASN A 194 0.73 -3.85 -15.85
C ASN A 194 -0.45 -4.45 -15.07
N THR A 195 -0.29 -4.66 -13.76
CA THR A 195 -1.38 -5.11 -12.88
C THR A 195 -2.54 -4.11 -12.85
N LEU A 196 -2.26 -2.81 -12.73
CA LEU A 196 -3.30 -1.78 -12.71
C LEU A 196 -4.05 -1.69 -14.05
N LEU A 197 -3.34 -1.85 -15.18
CA LEU A 197 -3.97 -1.90 -16.49
C LEU A 197 -4.93 -3.08 -16.60
N GLN A 198 -4.46 -4.28 -16.23
CA GLN A 198 -5.27 -5.50 -16.27
C GLN A 198 -6.47 -5.43 -15.31
N MET A 199 -6.29 -4.88 -14.10
CA MET A 199 -7.39 -4.67 -13.16
C MET A 199 -8.51 -3.81 -13.74
N GLY A 200 -8.17 -2.77 -14.51
CA GLY A 200 -9.16 -1.91 -15.17
C GLY A 200 -9.90 -2.63 -16.29
N GLU A 201 -9.16 -3.31 -17.15
CA GLU A 201 -9.70 -4.10 -18.25
C GLU A 201 -10.65 -5.20 -17.75
N ASP A 202 -10.18 -6.04 -16.81
CA ASP A 202 -10.96 -7.15 -16.24
C ASP A 202 -12.22 -6.65 -15.52
N ALA A 203 -12.14 -5.49 -14.85
CA ALA A 203 -13.29 -4.89 -14.18
C ALA A 203 -14.39 -4.46 -15.16
N VAL A 204 -14.02 -4.03 -16.36
CA VAL A 204 -14.96 -3.64 -17.43
C VAL A 204 -15.47 -4.85 -18.20
N ALA A 205 -14.57 -5.75 -18.59
CA ALA A 205 -14.87 -6.94 -19.37
C ALA A 205 -15.64 -8.00 -18.57
N GLY A 206 -15.47 -8.04 -17.25
CA GLY A 206 -16.08 -9.03 -16.39
C GLY A 206 -15.43 -10.43 -16.49
N THR A 207 -14.26 -10.52 -17.09
CA THR A 207 -13.48 -11.75 -17.27
C THR A 207 -12.00 -11.48 -16.98
N GLY A 208 -11.22 -12.52 -16.71
CA GLY A 208 -9.80 -12.39 -16.39
C GLY A 208 -9.47 -12.61 -14.90
N THR A 209 -8.22 -12.37 -14.55
CA THR A 209 -7.65 -12.70 -13.23
C THR A 209 -8.27 -11.86 -12.11
N TYR A 210 -8.58 -10.60 -12.41
CA TYR A 210 -9.06 -9.61 -11.44
C TYR A 210 -10.56 -9.35 -11.54
N ALA A 211 -11.28 -10.08 -12.41
CA ALA A 211 -12.70 -9.85 -12.69
C ALA A 211 -13.63 -9.97 -11.48
N ASN A 212 -13.21 -10.73 -10.46
CA ASN A 212 -13.96 -10.93 -9.22
C ASN A 212 -13.72 -9.82 -8.19
N LEU A 213 -12.67 -9.00 -8.35
CA LEU A 213 -12.45 -7.84 -7.50
C LEU A 213 -13.56 -6.81 -7.72
N ALA A 214 -13.81 -5.98 -6.71
CA ALA A 214 -14.82 -4.93 -6.76
C ALA A 214 -14.57 -3.99 -7.97
N ASP A 215 -15.51 -3.94 -8.91
CA ASP A 215 -15.51 -2.95 -9.98
C ASP A 215 -16.22 -1.67 -9.54
N TYR A 216 -17.28 -1.84 -8.74
CA TYR A 216 -17.97 -0.84 -7.95
C TYR A 216 -17.85 -1.15 -6.44
N GLN A 217 -17.92 -0.11 -5.63
CA GLN A 217 -18.15 -0.23 -4.20
C GLN A 217 -19.53 0.31 -3.85
N TYR A 218 -20.21 -0.42 -2.97
CA TYR A 218 -21.54 -0.08 -2.48
C TYR A 218 -21.44 0.19 -0.99
N TYR A 219 -21.98 1.33 -0.55
CA TYR A 219 -21.89 1.74 0.86
C TYR A 219 -23.14 2.50 1.29
N LYS A 220 -23.35 2.54 2.60
CA LYS A 220 -24.35 3.39 3.25
C LYS A 220 -23.72 4.24 4.33
N ARG A 221 -24.26 5.43 4.52
CA ARG A 221 -23.88 6.30 5.64
C ARG A 221 -24.73 5.98 6.85
N ASN A 222 -24.08 5.73 7.97
CA ASN A 222 -24.75 5.49 9.25
C ASN A 222 -25.07 6.83 9.95
N PRO A 223 -26.02 6.84 10.91
CA PRO A 223 -26.35 8.03 11.68
C PRO A 223 -25.16 8.65 12.44
N ASP A 224 -24.18 7.83 12.83
CA ASP A 224 -22.93 8.27 13.47
C ASP A 224 -21.90 8.85 12.48
N LYS A 225 -22.31 9.04 11.21
CA LYS A 225 -21.51 9.53 10.08
C LYS A 225 -20.43 8.57 9.58
N SER A 226 -20.35 7.34 10.10
CA SER A 226 -19.48 6.30 9.54
C SER A 226 -20.05 5.71 8.25
N ALA A 227 -19.21 5.05 7.46
CA ALA A 227 -19.59 4.39 6.22
C ALA A 227 -19.51 2.86 6.35
N THR A 228 -20.66 2.20 6.16
CA THR A 228 -20.72 0.73 6.06
C THR A 228 -20.67 0.33 4.59
N PHE A 229 -19.64 -0.43 4.21
CA PHE A 229 -19.52 -0.99 2.87
C PHE A 229 -20.20 -2.35 2.80
N LEU A 230 -21.03 -2.56 1.79
CA LEU A 230 -21.50 -3.89 1.41
C LEU A 230 -20.33 -4.73 0.86
N ASN A 231 -19.48 -4.10 0.05
CA ASN A 231 -18.33 -4.76 -0.55
C ASN A 231 -17.12 -3.81 -0.60
N ARG A 232 -16.00 -4.28 -0.06
CA ARG A 232 -14.70 -3.56 -0.09
C ARG A 232 -13.72 -4.15 -1.10
N TYR A 233 -13.73 -5.48 -1.20
CA TYR A 233 -12.67 -6.24 -1.88
C TYR A 233 -13.17 -6.91 -3.15
N TYR A 234 -14.30 -7.63 -3.07
CA TYR A 234 -14.85 -8.42 -4.17
C TYR A 234 -16.21 -7.88 -4.64
N LYS A 235 -16.68 -8.35 -5.79
CA LYS A 235 -18.05 -8.09 -6.24
C LYS A 235 -19.06 -8.71 -5.26
N PRO A 236 -20.21 -8.06 -5.01
CA PRO A 236 -21.24 -8.64 -4.17
C PRO A 236 -21.82 -9.88 -4.87
N ALA A 237 -22.11 -10.94 -4.10
CA ALA A 237 -22.70 -12.18 -4.64
C ALA A 237 -24.14 -12.00 -5.12
N THR A 238 -24.83 -10.97 -4.63
CA THR A 238 -26.21 -10.63 -4.98
C THR A 238 -26.30 -9.18 -5.41
N THR A 239 -27.33 -8.87 -6.20
CA THR A 239 -27.65 -7.49 -6.57
C THR A 239 -27.83 -6.64 -5.31
N PRO A 240 -27.08 -5.53 -5.14
CA PRO A 240 -27.25 -4.62 -4.02
C PRO A 240 -28.64 -3.97 -4.02
N SER A 241 -29.21 -3.76 -2.83
CA SER A 241 -30.46 -3.00 -2.65
C SER A 241 -30.26 -1.51 -2.96
N GLU A 242 -31.36 -0.80 -3.22
CA GLU A 242 -31.36 0.63 -3.52
C GLU A 242 -30.91 1.52 -2.34
N GLU A 243 -30.81 0.98 -1.12
CA GLU A 243 -30.31 1.72 0.05
C GLU A 243 -28.81 2.05 -0.05
N TYR A 244 -28.07 1.32 -0.88
CA TYR A 244 -26.63 1.50 -1.03
C TYR A 244 -26.31 2.53 -2.12
N THR A 245 -25.47 3.49 -1.75
CA THR A 245 -24.82 4.37 -2.71
C THR A 245 -23.72 3.61 -3.44
N ARG A 246 -23.71 3.71 -4.77
CA ARG A 246 -22.69 3.10 -5.65
C ARG A 246 -21.61 4.13 -5.99
N THR A 247 -20.34 3.73 -5.92
CA THR A 247 -19.19 4.48 -6.44
C THR A 247 -18.31 3.61 -7.33
N ASN A 248 -17.62 4.22 -8.30
CA ASN A 248 -16.66 3.50 -9.14
C ASN A 248 -15.43 3.09 -8.32
N TRP A 249 -14.96 1.86 -8.52
CA TRP A 249 -13.70 1.36 -7.97
C TRP A 249 -12.75 0.97 -9.11
N LEU A 250 -12.42 -0.32 -9.28
CA LEU A 250 -11.45 -0.74 -10.30
C LEU A 250 -11.88 -0.42 -11.73
N ARG A 251 -13.19 -0.34 -11.99
CA ARG A 251 -13.70 0.09 -13.31
C ARG A 251 -13.18 1.47 -13.72
N ALA A 252 -12.93 2.37 -12.78
CA ALA A 252 -12.41 3.69 -13.13
C ALA A 252 -11.00 3.62 -13.73
N LEU A 253 -10.24 2.54 -13.49
CA LEU A 253 -8.92 2.32 -14.12
C LEU A 253 -9.02 2.11 -15.65
N TRP A 254 -10.23 2.03 -16.21
CA TRP A 254 -10.49 1.97 -17.65
C TRP A 254 -11.30 3.17 -18.13
N ASN A 255 -10.91 3.74 -19.26
CA ASN A 255 -11.66 4.77 -19.95
C ASN A 255 -12.57 4.12 -21.01
N THR A 256 -13.87 4.07 -20.73
CA THR A 256 -14.87 3.47 -21.63
C THR A 256 -15.12 4.31 -22.89
N THR A 257 -14.78 5.60 -22.89
CA THR A 257 -14.93 6.47 -24.07
C THR A 257 -13.83 6.20 -25.09
N THR A 258 -12.59 6.03 -24.64
CA THR A 258 -11.45 5.70 -25.52
C THR A 258 -11.24 4.19 -25.68
N ASN A 259 -12.00 3.38 -24.94
CA ASN A 259 -11.83 1.94 -24.81
C ASN A 259 -10.36 1.54 -24.55
N ALA A 260 -9.75 2.19 -23.57
CA ALA A 260 -8.34 2.01 -23.22
C ALA A 260 -8.13 2.22 -21.71
N PRO A 261 -6.96 1.87 -21.14
CA PRO A 261 -6.66 2.16 -19.75
C PRO A 261 -6.75 3.66 -19.42
N ALA A 262 -7.15 4.00 -18.20
CA ALA A 262 -7.33 5.38 -17.78
C ALA A 262 -6.00 6.16 -17.75
N ASP A 263 -6.05 7.46 -18.06
CA ASP A 263 -4.88 8.31 -18.20
C ASP A 263 -3.92 8.27 -17.00
N TYR A 264 -4.45 8.22 -15.78
CA TYR A 264 -3.64 8.20 -14.56
C TYR A 264 -2.95 6.84 -14.29
N THR A 265 -3.30 5.79 -15.03
CA THR A 265 -2.55 4.51 -15.05
C THR A 265 -1.45 4.51 -16.12
N LEU A 266 -1.63 5.30 -17.20
CA LEU A 266 -0.70 5.39 -18.32
C LEU A 266 0.36 6.48 -18.12
N ARG A 267 -0.04 7.64 -17.58
CA ARG A 267 0.82 8.83 -17.41
C ARG A 267 1.60 8.72 -16.11
N GLN A 268 2.81 8.19 -16.20
CA GLN A 268 3.77 8.22 -15.11
C GLN A 268 4.62 9.50 -15.20
N TRP A 269 4.83 10.18 -14.07
CA TRP A 269 5.71 11.35 -14.00
C TRP A 269 7.13 10.96 -14.46
N ARG A 270 7.66 11.69 -15.45
CA ARG A 270 8.93 11.41 -16.17
C ARG A 270 8.95 10.19 -17.11
N GLY A 271 7.80 9.59 -17.40
CA GLY A 271 7.63 8.75 -18.60
C GLY A 271 8.37 7.40 -18.58
N TYR A 272 8.40 6.69 -17.45
CA TYR A 272 8.83 5.30 -17.48
C TYR A 272 7.79 4.46 -18.25
N THR A 273 8.17 3.98 -19.43
CA THR A 273 7.28 3.28 -20.37
C THR A 273 7.65 1.82 -20.56
N ASP A 274 8.69 1.35 -19.88
CA ASP A 274 9.15 -0.01 -20.02
C ASP A 274 8.30 -0.99 -19.20
N ASN A 275 7.57 -1.83 -19.91
CA ASN A 275 6.68 -2.83 -19.32
C ASN A 275 7.40 -4.11 -18.92
N THR A 276 8.67 -4.25 -19.27
CA THR A 276 9.51 -5.40 -18.89
C THR A 276 10.26 -5.15 -17.59
N GLY A 277 10.47 -3.87 -17.22
CA GLY A 277 11.27 -3.51 -16.06
C GLY A 277 12.78 -3.61 -16.27
N ALA A 278 13.25 -3.89 -17.50
CA ALA A 278 14.66 -4.07 -17.84
C ALA A 278 15.41 -2.74 -17.94
N THR A 279 14.70 -1.68 -18.29
CA THR A 279 15.24 -0.32 -18.40
C THR A 279 15.40 0.24 -16.98
N PRO A 280 16.56 0.82 -16.67
CA PRO A 280 16.79 1.49 -15.39
C PRO A 280 15.80 2.63 -15.16
N LEU A 281 15.21 2.72 -13.98
CA LEU A 281 14.42 3.90 -13.61
C LEU A 281 15.32 5.07 -13.29
N ARG A 282 15.00 6.24 -13.84
CA ARG A 282 15.66 7.50 -13.51
C ARG A 282 15.22 7.96 -12.12
N TYR A 283 16.12 7.84 -11.14
CA TYR A 283 15.84 8.16 -9.75
C TYR A 283 15.65 9.67 -9.55
N ILE A 284 14.61 10.06 -8.80
CA ILE A 284 14.45 11.45 -8.31
C ILE A 284 15.55 11.81 -7.30
N LEU A 285 16.17 10.81 -6.65
CA LEU A 285 17.28 10.96 -5.69
C LEU A 285 18.29 9.82 -5.89
N PRO A 286 19.59 10.11 -6.09
CA PRO A 286 20.65 9.11 -6.22
C PRO A 286 20.79 8.18 -5.03
N LEU A 287 21.29 6.98 -5.30
CA LEU A 287 22.09 6.27 -4.31
C LEU A 287 23.24 7.18 -3.90
N HIS A 288 23.41 7.39 -2.61
CA HIS A 288 24.54 8.16 -2.11
C HIS A 288 25.85 7.50 -2.55
N SER A 289 26.88 8.30 -2.85
CA SER A 289 28.17 7.80 -3.38
C SER A 289 28.79 6.72 -2.49
N SER A 290 28.68 6.85 -1.17
CA SER A 290 29.16 5.83 -0.22
C SER A 290 28.49 4.48 -0.37
N VAL A 291 27.19 4.43 -0.70
CA VAL A 291 26.45 3.17 -0.93
C VAL A 291 26.95 2.50 -2.20
N VAL A 292 27.15 3.27 -3.27
CA VAL A 292 27.73 2.78 -4.53
C VAL A 292 29.13 2.23 -4.29
N THR A 293 30.00 2.97 -3.59
CA THR A 293 31.36 2.52 -3.26
C THR A 293 31.36 1.26 -2.40
N ASN A 294 30.53 1.21 -1.35
CA ASN A 294 30.47 0.06 -0.44
C ASN A 294 29.87 -1.19 -1.11
N SER A 295 29.08 -1.03 -2.16
CA SER A 295 28.53 -2.14 -2.94
C SER A 295 29.60 -2.90 -3.74
N LYS A 296 30.83 -2.38 -3.84
CA LYS A 296 31.93 -2.98 -4.62
C LYS A 296 31.55 -3.31 -6.06
N GLY A 297 30.73 -2.45 -6.67
CA GLY A 297 30.29 -2.58 -8.06
C GLY A 297 28.98 -3.37 -8.25
N SER A 298 28.33 -3.85 -7.19
CA SER A 298 27.01 -4.50 -7.32
C SER A 298 25.87 -3.50 -7.51
N LEU A 299 26.04 -2.26 -7.02
CA LEU A 299 25.10 -1.16 -7.22
C LEU A 299 25.76 -0.04 -8.02
N GLN A 300 25.03 0.52 -8.96
CA GLN A 300 25.43 1.71 -9.70
C GLN A 300 24.23 2.64 -9.87
N ASN A 301 24.47 3.94 -9.73
CA ASN A 301 23.50 4.92 -10.19
C ASN A 301 23.49 4.92 -11.71
N GLN A 302 22.33 4.70 -12.31
CA GLN A 302 22.17 4.79 -13.76
C GLN A 302 21.69 6.20 -14.11
N TYR A 303 22.62 7.15 -14.22
CA TYR A 303 22.31 8.51 -14.65
C TYR A 303 22.47 8.68 -16.14
N GLY A 304 21.33 8.85 -16.82
CA GLY A 304 21.24 9.54 -18.09
C GLY A 304 20.71 10.96 -17.85
N TYR A 305 21.62 11.84 -17.49
CA TYR A 305 21.75 13.18 -18.06
C TYR A 305 23.18 13.29 -18.57
#